data_AF-A0A0P9N2S6-F1
#
_entry.id   AF-A0A0P9N2S6-F1
#
_cell.length_a   1.000
_cell.length_b   1.000
_cell.length_c   1.000
_cell.angle_alpha   90.00
_cell.angle_beta   90.00
_cell.angle_gamma   90.00
#
_symmetry.space_group_name_H-M   'P 1'
#
loop_
_entity.id
_entity.type
_entity.pdbx_description
1 polymer ?
#
loop_
_entity_poly.entity_id
_entity_poly.type
_entity_poly.pdbx_seq_one_letter_code
_entity_poly.pdbx_strand_id
1 'polypeptide(L)'
;MFVWDRKDLNDAQVAAIEHPGSVFLVACPGSGKTRTLTYKIARLLSELKSDKKRVVAITYTHRAADEIHERIEQLGVDTSQL
;
A
#
# COMPACT_ATOMS: atom_id res chain seq x y z
N MET A 1 4.94 -13.74 -2.60
CA MET A 1 5.53 -12.79 -1.64
C MET A 1 5.80 -11.53 -2.43
N PHE A 2 5.13 -10.42 -2.11
CA PHE A 2 5.40 -9.13 -2.74
C PHE A 2 6.80 -8.67 -2.34
N VAL A 3 7.62 -8.28 -3.31
CA VAL A 3 8.99 -7.81 -3.12
C VAL A 3 9.17 -6.56 -3.98
N TRP A 4 9.82 -5.53 -3.43
CA TRP A 4 10.16 -4.30 -4.15
C TRP A 4 11.67 -4.04 -4.11
N ASP A 5 12.18 -3.23 -5.05
CA ASP A 5 13.58 -2.81 -5.01
C ASP A 5 13.76 -1.73 -3.93
N ARG A 6 14.82 -1.82 -3.12
CA ARG A 6 15.12 -0.78 -2.13
C ARG A 6 15.33 0.60 -2.73
N LYS A 7 15.63 0.71 -4.02
CA LYS A 7 15.74 1.99 -4.74
C LYS A 7 14.40 2.67 -4.96
N ASP A 8 13.29 1.93 -4.86
CA ASP A 8 11.95 2.47 -5.09
C ASP A 8 11.45 3.32 -3.91
N LEU A 9 11.96 3.08 -2.70
CA LEU A 9 11.46 3.69 -1.48
C LEU A 9 12.60 4.19 -0.62
N ASN A 10 12.38 5.30 0.09
CA ASN A 10 13.32 5.74 1.12
C ASN A 10 13.08 4.99 2.45
N ASP A 11 14.03 5.11 3.38
CA ASP A 11 13.99 4.40 4.66
C ASP A 11 12.75 4.71 5.50
N ALA A 12 12.27 5.96 5.48
CA ALA A 12 11.07 6.37 6.22
C ALA A 12 9.79 5.73 5.64
N GLN A 13 9.71 5.62 4.30
CA GLN A 13 8.60 4.94 3.63
C GLN A 13 8.62 3.44 3.93
N VAL A 14 9.80 2.81 3.87
CA VAL A 14 9.97 1.40 4.24
C VAL A 14 9.54 1.18 5.69
N ALA A 15 10.03 1.98 6.63
CA ALA A 15 9.65 1.87 8.04
C ALA A 15 8.13 1.97 8.26
N ALA A 16 7.45 2.89 7.55
CA ALA A 16 6.00 3.03 7.63
C ALA A 16 5.26 1.81 7.04
N ILE A 17 5.73 1.27 5.91
CA ILE A 17 5.17 0.06 5.27
C ILE A 17 5.35 -1.15 6.19
N GLU A 18 6.52 -1.29 6.82
CA GLU A 18 6.85 -2.47 7.61
C GLU A 18 6.31 -2.46 9.04
N HIS A 19 5.86 -1.31 9.53
CA HIS A 19 5.32 -1.19 10.87
C HIS A 19 4.09 -2.12 11.06
N PRO A 20 4.11 -3.01 12.08
CA PRO A 20 3.09 -4.06 12.24
C PRO A 20 1.75 -3.56 12.78
N GLY A 21 1.73 -2.38 13.40
CA GLY A 21 0.52 -1.75 13.94
C GLY A 21 0.08 -0.51 13.16
N SER A 22 -0.81 0.27 13.77
CA SER A 22 -1.27 1.55 13.23
C SER A 22 -0.11 2.54 13.05
N VAL A 23 -0.16 3.30 11.95
CA VAL A 23 0.82 4.34 11.62
C VAL A 23 0.09 5.63 11.30
N PHE A 24 0.55 6.74 11.86
CA PHE A 24 0.16 8.08 11.45
C PHE A 24 1.24 8.67 10.56
N LEU A 25 0.94 8.80 9.26
CA LEU A 25 1.91 9.24 8.25
C LEU A 25 1.72 10.73 7.92
N VAL A 26 2.60 11.58 8.46
CA VAL A 26 2.64 13.01 8.16
C VAL A 26 3.77 13.30 7.19
N ALA A 27 3.47 13.97 6.08
CA ALA A 27 4.50 14.41 5.15
C ALA A 27 4.01 15.55 4.23
N CYS A 28 4.96 16.30 3.66
CA CYS A 28 4.70 17.38 2.71
C CYS A 28 4.05 16.88 1.41
N PRO A 29 3.36 17.74 0.64
CA PRO A 29 2.94 17.40 -0.73
C PRO A 29 4.11 16.87 -1.57
N GLY A 30 3.85 15.91 -2.47
CA GLY A 30 4.88 15.31 -3.33
C GLY A 30 5.83 14.32 -2.66
N SER A 31 5.79 14.15 -1.33
CA SER A 31 6.70 13.25 -0.59
C SER A 31 6.43 11.75 -0.77
N GLY A 32 5.44 11.37 -1.58
CA GLY A 32 5.07 9.97 -1.81
C GLY A 32 4.15 9.33 -0.76
N LYS A 33 3.33 10.10 -0.01
CA LYS A 33 2.35 9.52 0.95
C LYS A 33 1.47 8.44 0.33
N THR A 34 0.90 8.72 -0.85
CA THR A 34 0.06 7.76 -1.57
C THR A 34 0.87 6.54 -1.99
N ARG A 35 2.12 6.73 -2.46
CA ARG A 35 3.03 5.61 -2.79
C ARG A 35 3.28 4.71 -1.59
N THR A 36 3.58 5.28 -0.43
CA THR A 36 3.76 4.51 0.81
C THR A 36 2.51 3.71 1.18
N LEU A 37 1.33 4.33 1.04
CA LEU A 37 0.05 3.68 1.33
C LEU A 37 -0.25 2.53 0.35
N THR A 38 -0.03 2.72 -0.95
CA THR A 38 -0.13 1.68 -1.99
C THR A 38 0.76 0.47 -1.67
N TYR A 39 2.04 0.71 -1.36
CA TYR A 39 2.97 -0.40 -1.06
C TYR A 39 2.61 -1.10 0.24
N LYS A 40 2.09 -0.38 1.25
CA LYS A 40 1.62 -1.00 2.49
C LYS A 40 0.41 -1.90 2.24
N ILE A 41 -0.55 -1.46 1.44
CA ILE A 41 -1.70 -2.29 1.05
C ILE A 41 -1.23 -3.52 0.27
N ALA A 42 -0.39 -3.35 -0.75
CA ALA A 42 0.15 -4.43 -1.56
C ALA A 42 0.86 -5.49 -0.69
N ARG A 43 1.67 -5.05 0.29
CA ARG A 43 2.29 -5.93 1.27
C ARG A 43 1.25 -6.70 2.09
N LEU A 44 0.29 -5.99 2.70
CA LEU A 44 -0.73 -6.61 3.55
C LEU A 44 -1.57 -7.64 2.79
N LEU A 45 -1.99 -7.33 1.56
CA LEU A 45 -2.68 -8.27 0.67
C LEU A 45 -1.83 -9.52 0.41
N SER A 46 -0.54 -9.34 0.10
CA SER A 46 0.37 -10.46 -0.17
C SER A 46 0.65 -11.37 1.04
N GLU A 47 0.39 -10.88 2.25
CA GLU A 47 0.54 -11.60 3.51
C GLU A 47 -0.76 -12.27 3.97
N LEU A 48 -1.90 -12.00 3.31
CA LEU A 48 -3.16 -12.64 3.65
C LEU A 48 -3.08 -14.15 3.35
N LYS A 49 -3.27 -14.95 4.40
CA LYS A 49 -3.34 -16.41 4.31
C LYS A 49 -4.76 -16.96 4.23
N SER A 50 -5.76 -16.11 4.47
CA SER A 50 -7.17 -16.49 4.50
C SER A 50 -7.98 -15.61 3.56
N ASP A 51 -8.83 -16.28 2.80
CA ASP A 51 -9.90 -15.77 1.95
C ASP A 51 -11.00 -15.01 2.70
N LYS A 52 -11.03 -15.06 4.04
CA LYS A 52 -12.01 -14.32 4.87
C LYS A 52 -11.52 -12.94 5.30
N LYS A 53 -10.23 -12.65 5.13
CA LYS A 53 -9.66 -11.35 5.47
C LYS A 53 -9.72 -10.43 4.26
N ARG A 54 -9.85 -9.13 4.50
CA ARG A 54 -9.85 -8.08 3.49
C ARG A 54 -8.98 -6.93 3.97
N VAL A 55 -8.38 -6.20 3.04
CA VAL A 55 -7.82 -4.87 3.31
C VAL A 55 -8.86 -3.88 2.83
N VAL A 56 -9.04 -2.76 3.53
CA VAL A 56 -9.97 -1.70 3.09
C VAL A 56 -9.20 -0.39 3.03
N ALA A 57 -9.25 0.27 1.88
CA ALA A 57 -8.65 1.58 1.67
C ALA A 57 -9.75 2.62 1.43
N ILE A 58 -9.76 3.70 2.22
CA ILE A 58 -10.75 4.76 2.13
C ILE A 58 -10.06 6.04 1.67
N THR A 59 -10.63 6.69 0.67
CA THR A 59 -10.13 7.95 0.11
C THR A 59 -11.30 8.87 -0.24
N TYR A 60 -10.99 10.14 -0.53
CA TYR A 60 -12.00 11.18 -0.71
C TYR A 60 -12.71 11.11 -2.08
N THR A 61 -12.08 10.54 -3.11
CA THR A 61 -12.61 10.51 -4.47
C THR A 61 -12.52 9.12 -5.09
N HIS A 62 -13.50 8.75 -5.93
CA HIS A 62 -13.46 7.48 -6.67
C HIS A 62 -12.19 7.37 -7.53
N ARG A 63 -11.80 8.44 -8.22
CA ARG A 63 -10.57 8.47 -9.02
C ARG A 63 -9.32 8.12 -8.20
N ALA A 64 -9.24 8.57 -6.95
CA ALA A 64 -8.11 8.21 -6.09
C ALA A 64 -8.17 6.74 -5.65
N ALA A 65 -9.36 6.15 -5.53
CA ALA A 65 -9.52 4.74 -5.23
C ALA A 65 -9.06 3.90 -6.44
N ASP A 66 -9.50 4.27 -7.64
CA ASP A 66 -9.10 3.63 -8.90
C ASP A 66 -7.58 3.70 -9.09
N GLU A 67 -6.97 4.88 -8.88
CA GLU A 67 -5.50 5.05 -8.99
C GLU A 67 -4.73 4.17 -7.99
N ILE A 68 -5.24 4.00 -6.76
CA ILE A 68 -4.62 3.12 -5.77
C ILE A 68 -4.75 1.66 -6.22
N HIS A 69 -5.92 1.25 -6.68
CA HIS A 69 -6.19 -0.10 -7.17
C HIS A 69 -5.26 -0.47 -8.34
N GLU A 70 -5.25 0.34 -9.40
CA GLU A 70 -4.40 0.14 -10.58
C GLU A 70 -2.91 0.03 -10.22
N ARG A 71 -2.44 0.87 -9.29
CA ARG A 71 -1.04 0.81 -8.84
C ARG A 71 -0.70 -0.47 -8.09
N ILE A 72 -1.65 -1.05 -7.35
CA ILE A 72 -1.43 -2.33 -6.66
C ILE A 72 -1.36 -3.47 -7.69
N GLU A 73 -2.24 -3.45 -8.70
CA GLU A 73 -2.19 -4.42 -9.79
C GLU A 73 -0.87 -4.33 -10.58
N GLN A 74 -0.37 -3.11 -10.83
CA GLN A 74 0.95 -2.89 -11.47
C GLN A 74 2.13 -3.43 -10.65
N LEU A 75 1.96 -3.58 -9.33
CA LEU A 75 2.93 -4.22 -8.45
C LEU A 75 2.83 -5.76 -8.48
N GLY A 76 1.93 -6.33 -9.30
CA GLY A 76 1.74 -7.77 -9.45
C GLY A 76 1.03 -8.42 -8.26
N VAL A 77 0.26 -7.65 -7.49
CA VAL A 77 -0.48 -8.14 -6.33
C VAL A 77 -1.96 -8.31 -6.69
N ASP A 78 -2.53 -9.46 -6.34
CA ASP A 78 -3.96 -9.73 -6.48
C ASP A 78 -4.79 -8.81 -5.58
N THR A 79 -5.72 -8.09 -6.19
CA THR A 79 -6.62 -7.12 -5.53
C THR A 79 -7.99 -7.70 -5.21
N SER A 80 -8.24 -8.99 -5.44
CA SER A 80 -9.54 -9.63 -5.15
C SER A 80 -10.01 -9.51 -3.68
N GLN A 81 -9.07 -9.23 -2.77
CA GLN A 81 -9.29 -9.06 -1.33
C GLN A 81 -9.14 -7.60 -0.83
N LEU A 82 -9.05 -6.62 -1.73
CA LEU A 82 -9.04 -5.18 -1.43
C LEU A 82 -10.45 -4.57 -1.40
#